data_AF-A0A9E5AZE5-F1
#
_entry.id   AF-A0A9E5AZE5-F1
#
_cell.length_a   1.000
_cell.length_b   1.000
_cell.length_c   1.000
_cell.angle_alpha   90.00
_cell.angle_beta   90.00
_cell.angle_gamma   90.00
#
_symmetry.space_group_name_H-M   'P 1'
#
loop_
_entity.id
_entity.type
_entity.pdbx_description
1 polymer ?
#
loop_
_entity_poly.entity_id
_entity_poly.type
_entity_poly.pdbx_seq_one_letter_code
_entity_poly.pdbx_strand_id
1 'polypeptide(L)'
;KMQKGNSQKKGNGGVFFMDRYESQMLDTDNNPTYSDGMPGGIYGQTPPLVNAVRRAGEWQVYDIIFTAPKLEKGKAVEPARITTFLNGVLVQNNTAIMGPTLHKKISDYSGTFPEKAPFRFQDHKNEPPIRMRNIWVRPLP
;
A
#
# COMPACT_ATOMS: atom_id res chain seq x y z
N LYS A 1 9.56 17.54 -11.57
CA LYS A 1 9.34 18.54 -10.50
C LYS A 1 9.24 17.78 -9.19
N MET A 2 9.91 18.27 -8.14
CA MET A 2 9.89 17.65 -6.80
C MET A 2 8.50 17.74 -6.18
N GLN A 3 8.16 16.78 -5.32
CA GLN A 3 6.93 16.82 -4.54
C GLN A 3 7.00 17.91 -3.46
N LYS A 4 5.90 18.63 -3.25
CA LYS A 4 5.76 19.64 -2.18
C LYS A 4 5.14 19.00 -0.94
N GLY A 5 5.30 19.64 0.21
CA GLY A 5 4.66 19.23 1.47
C GLY A 5 5.60 18.49 2.42
N ASN A 6 5.03 18.02 3.53
CA ASN A 6 5.73 17.30 4.58
C ASN A 6 4.90 16.13 5.11
N SER A 7 5.55 15.15 5.72
CA SER A 7 4.93 13.91 6.19
C SER A 7 4.03 13.32 5.10
N GLN A 8 2.80 12.97 5.44
CA GLN A 8 1.76 12.42 4.54
C GLN A 8 1.25 13.40 3.47
N LYS A 9 1.79 14.61 3.35
CA LYS A 9 1.42 15.58 2.31
C LYS A 9 2.46 15.69 1.21
N LYS A 10 3.55 14.92 1.27
CA LYS A 10 4.64 14.93 0.27
C LYS A 10 4.55 13.70 -0.62
N GLY A 11 3.96 13.85 -1.81
CA GLY A 11 3.88 12.78 -2.79
C GLY A 11 3.10 11.55 -2.29
N ASN A 12 1.99 11.78 -1.59
CA ASN A 12 1.19 10.71 -0.98
C ASN A 12 0.28 10.06 -2.02
N GLY A 13 0.28 8.75 -2.08
CA GLY A 13 -0.65 7.96 -2.87
C GLY A 13 -0.64 6.54 -2.34
N GLY A 14 -1.31 5.63 -3.03
CA GLY A 14 -1.38 4.26 -2.54
C GLY A 14 -1.95 3.34 -3.58
N VAL A 15 -1.55 2.07 -3.50
CA VAL A 15 -2.15 1.00 -4.27
C VAL A 15 -3.13 0.28 -3.36
N PHE A 16 -4.42 0.36 -3.68
CA PHE A 16 -5.47 -0.33 -2.93
C PHE A 16 -5.80 -1.64 -3.63
N PHE A 17 -5.56 -2.75 -2.96
CA PHE A 17 -6.03 -4.07 -3.40
C PHE A 17 -7.46 -4.29 -2.92
N MET A 18 -8.30 -4.85 -3.80
CA MET A 18 -9.74 -5.08 -3.56
C MET A 18 -10.48 -3.83 -3.05
N ASP A 19 -10.04 -2.64 -3.48
CA ASP A 19 -10.51 -1.32 -3.03
C ASP A 19 -10.45 -1.10 -1.50
N ARG A 20 -9.68 -1.92 -0.77
CA ARG A 20 -9.76 -2.02 0.69
C ARG A 20 -8.41 -1.97 1.40
N TYR A 21 -7.35 -2.44 0.76
CA TYR A 21 -6.08 -2.69 1.42
C TYR A 21 -4.96 -1.87 0.78
N GLU A 22 -4.53 -0.81 1.45
CA GLU A 22 -3.54 0.14 0.96
C GLU A 22 -2.10 -0.32 1.22
N SER A 23 -1.36 -0.57 0.14
CA SER A 23 0.10 -0.51 0.13
C SER A 23 0.52 0.93 -0.11
N GLN A 24 1.15 1.54 0.90
CA GLN A 24 1.42 2.97 0.93
C GLN A 24 2.49 3.42 -0.08
N MET A 25 2.27 4.57 -0.71
CA MET A 25 3.25 5.27 -1.53
C MET A 25 3.45 6.70 -0.98
N LEU A 26 4.70 7.07 -0.71
CA LEU A 26 5.01 8.40 -0.18
C LEU A 26 6.44 8.78 -0.58
N ASP A 27 6.71 10.07 -0.73
CA ASP A 27 8.08 10.56 -0.81
C ASP A 27 8.63 10.72 0.61
N THR A 28 9.43 9.77 1.09
CA THR A 28 10.13 9.85 2.40
C THR A 28 11.60 10.27 2.27
N ASP A 29 12.04 10.76 1.11
CA ASP A 29 13.38 11.35 0.96
C ASP A 29 13.45 12.67 1.73
N ASN A 30 14.25 12.69 2.80
CA ASN A 30 14.33 13.80 3.76
C ASN A 30 12.94 14.27 4.26
N ASN A 31 12.02 13.33 4.45
CA ASN A 31 10.65 13.62 4.85
C ASN A 31 10.16 12.63 5.93
N PRO A 32 10.37 12.94 7.22
CA PRO A 32 9.87 12.13 8.32
C PRO A 32 8.34 12.05 8.35
N THR A 33 7.82 10.87 8.68
CA THR A 33 6.40 10.60 8.90
C THR A 33 6.22 9.50 9.95
N TYR A 34 4.99 9.12 10.29
CA TYR A 34 4.74 7.99 11.19
C TYR A 34 5.02 6.66 10.50
N SER A 35 5.60 5.70 11.23
CA SER A 35 6.18 4.47 10.67
C SER A 35 5.19 3.61 9.89
N ASP A 36 3.96 3.48 10.38
CA ASP A 36 2.86 2.73 9.75
C ASP A 36 2.20 3.47 8.58
N GLY A 37 2.70 4.67 8.24
CA GLY A 37 2.35 5.42 7.04
C GLY A 37 3.50 5.59 6.06
N MET A 38 4.58 4.81 6.21
CA MET A 38 5.74 4.86 5.32
C MET A 38 5.55 4.02 4.03
N PRO A 39 6.29 4.34 2.94
CA PRO A 39 6.23 3.64 1.67
C PRO A 39 6.44 2.13 1.78
N GLY A 40 5.59 1.35 1.13
CA GLY A 40 5.61 -0.11 1.20
C GLY A 40 5.02 -0.68 2.49
N GLY A 41 4.62 0.17 3.44
CA GLY A 41 3.81 -0.21 4.61
C GLY A 41 2.40 -0.62 4.22
N ILE A 42 1.77 -1.44 5.07
CA ILE A 42 0.31 -1.57 5.10
C ILE A 42 -0.22 -0.37 5.89
N TYR A 43 -0.90 0.53 5.20
CA TYR A 43 -1.24 1.84 5.75
C TYR A 43 -2.00 1.76 7.08
N GLY A 44 -1.48 2.44 8.10
CA GLY A 44 -2.06 2.52 9.44
C GLY A 44 -2.04 1.21 10.23
N GLN A 45 -1.27 0.21 9.79
CA GLN A 45 -1.23 -1.12 10.40
C GLN A 45 0.20 -1.63 10.61
N THR A 46 0.95 -1.84 9.53
CA THR A 46 2.28 -2.48 9.62
C THR A 46 3.32 -1.65 8.85
N PRO A 47 4.31 -1.07 9.56
CA PRO A 47 5.43 -0.37 8.92
C PRO A 47 6.18 -1.27 7.92
N PRO A 48 6.82 -0.70 6.89
CA PRO A 48 7.76 -1.47 6.07
C PRO A 48 8.94 -1.94 6.94
N LEU A 49 9.49 -3.12 6.61
CA LEU A 49 10.65 -3.69 7.31
C LEU A 49 11.89 -2.76 7.23
N VAL A 50 12.00 -1.99 6.16
CA VAL A 50 13.08 -1.04 5.93
C VAL A 50 12.59 0.09 5.00
N ASN A 51 13.13 1.30 5.18
CA ASN A 51 12.93 2.38 4.23
C ASN A 51 13.82 2.17 2.99
N ALA A 52 13.22 1.70 1.89
CA ALA A 52 13.92 1.41 0.64
C ALA A 52 13.68 2.45 -0.47
N VAL A 53 13.23 3.66 -0.13
CA VAL A 53 12.98 4.72 -1.13
C VAL A 53 14.27 5.20 -1.79
N ARG A 54 14.20 5.44 -3.10
CA ARG A 54 15.19 6.23 -3.83
C ARG A 54 14.97 7.73 -3.62
N ARG A 55 15.96 8.54 -3.98
CA ARG A 55 15.88 10.00 -3.93
C ARG A 55 14.71 10.54 -4.74
N ALA A 56 14.21 11.70 -4.33
CA ALA A 56 13.12 12.37 -5.03
C ALA A 56 13.49 12.67 -6.50
N GLY A 57 12.57 12.34 -7.42
CA GLY A 57 12.77 12.46 -8.86
C GLY A 57 13.18 11.17 -9.55
N GLU A 58 13.66 10.17 -8.80
CA GLU A 58 13.89 8.82 -9.31
C GLU A 58 12.60 7.98 -9.32
N TRP A 59 12.57 6.97 -10.19
CA TRP A 59 11.45 6.03 -10.24
C TRP A 59 11.54 5.03 -9.08
N GLN A 60 10.48 4.97 -8.30
CA GLN A 60 10.24 3.91 -7.33
C GLN A 60 9.60 2.71 -8.05
N VAL A 61 10.15 1.52 -7.85
CA VAL A 61 9.63 0.28 -8.44
C VAL A 61 8.99 -0.54 -7.33
N TYR A 62 7.73 -0.92 -7.54
CA TYR A 62 6.98 -1.78 -6.63
C TYR A 62 6.69 -3.11 -7.32
N ASP A 63 7.08 -4.21 -6.69
CA ASP A 63 6.60 -5.54 -7.01
C ASP A 63 5.76 -6.03 -5.83
N ILE A 64 4.46 -6.26 -6.06
CA ILE A 64 3.51 -6.59 -5.01
C ILE A 64 2.81 -7.90 -5.33
N ILE A 65 2.89 -8.84 -4.40
CA ILE A 65 2.15 -10.10 -4.40
C ILE A 65 1.04 -9.95 -3.37
N PHE A 66 -0.21 -10.06 -3.81
CA PHE A 66 -1.37 -9.95 -2.95
C PHE A 66 -2.17 -11.25 -2.97
N THR A 67 -2.43 -11.80 -1.79
CA THR A 67 -3.35 -12.92 -1.58
C THR A 67 -4.63 -12.36 -0.97
N ALA A 68 -5.74 -12.51 -1.69
CA ALA A 68 -7.07 -12.12 -1.21
C ALA A 68 -7.43 -12.89 0.08
N PRO A 69 -8.29 -12.32 0.96
CA PRO A 69 -8.75 -13.06 2.13
C PRO A 69 -9.52 -14.30 1.69
N LYS A 70 -9.35 -15.41 2.40
CA LYS A 70 -10.14 -16.61 2.16
C LYS A 70 -11.50 -16.43 2.81
N LEU A 71 -12.56 -16.67 2.06
CA LEU A 71 -13.93 -16.47 2.52
C LEU A 71 -14.70 -17.79 2.65
N GLU A 72 -15.51 -17.91 3.69
CA GLU A 72 -16.55 -18.93 3.81
C GLU A 72 -17.90 -18.24 4.02
N LYS A 73 -18.86 -18.50 3.11
CA LYS A 73 -20.18 -17.85 3.13
C LYS A 73 -20.09 -16.32 3.25
N GLY A 74 -19.10 -15.73 2.57
CA GLY A 74 -18.85 -14.28 2.55
C GLY A 74 -18.12 -13.72 3.78
N LYS A 75 -17.79 -14.54 4.78
CA LYS A 75 -17.00 -14.12 5.97
C LYS A 75 -15.56 -14.53 5.80
N ALA A 76 -14.61 -13.68 6.19
CA ALA A 76 -13.20 -14.05 6.12
C ALA A 76 -12.85 -15.08 7.18
N VAL A 77 -12.18 -16.16 6.76
CA VAL A 77 -11.63 -17.21 7.62
C VAL A 77 -10.10 -17.19 7.65
N GLU A 78 -9.47 -16.61 6.62
CA GLU A 78 -8.05 -16.29 6.62
C GLU A 78 -7.86 -14.85 6.11
N PRO A 79 -6.97 -14.05 6.73
CA PRO A 79 -6.77 -12.66 6.33
C PRO A 79 -6.10 -12.56 4.96
N ALA A 80 -6.27 -11.40 4.33
CA ALA A 80 -5.49 -11.04 3.16
C ALA A 80 -4.01 -10.94 3.54
N ARG A 81 -3.12 -11.23 2.60
CA ARG A 81 -1.67 -11.15 2.81
C ARG A 81 -0.99 -10.39 1.69
N ILE A 82 0.10 -9.71 2.02
CA ILE A 82 0.88 -8.94 1.06
C ILE A 82 2.38 -9.20 1.20
N THR A 83 3.05 -9.40 0.07
CA THR A 83 4.50 -9.30 -0.03
C THR A 83 4.82 -8.13 -0.94
N THR A 84 5.65 -7.21 -0.48
CA THR A 84 6.01 -6.00 -1.23
C THR A 84 7.52 -5.91 -1.31
N PHE A 85 8.02 -5.76 -2.53
CA PHE A 85 9.37 -5.29 -2.80
C PHE A 85 9.30 -3.84 -3.24
N LEU A 86 10.12 -3.00 -2.61
CA LEU A 86 10.34 -1.62 -3.02
C LEU A 86 11.77 -1.49 -3.51
N ASN A 87 11.93 -1.15 -4.79
CA ASN A 87 13.23 -1.06 -5.47
C ASN A 87 14.07 -2.35 -5.35
N GLY A 88 13.42 -3.51 -5.39
CA GLY A 88 14.05 -4.83 -5.24
C GLY A 88 14.34 -5.25 -3.80
N VAL A 89 14.02 -4.40 -2.81
CA VAL A 89 14.20 -4.71 -1.38
C VAL A 89 12.88 -5.18 -0.78
N LEU A 90 12.89 -6.31 -0.08
CA LEU A 90 11.72 -6.85 0.61
C LEU A 90 11.31 -5.94 1.78
N VAL A 91 10.15 -5.29 1.68
CA VAL A 91 9.62 -4.37 2.71
C VAL A 91 8.37 -4.89 3.41
N GLN A 92 7.68 -5.87 2.84
CA GLN A 92 6.65 -6.68 3.52
C GLN A 92 6.87 -8.14 3.12
N ASN A 93 6.92 -9.04 4.10
CA ASN A 93 7.18 -10.45 3.86
C ASN A 93 5.97 -11.29 4.22
N ASN A 94 5.13 -11.59 3.22
CA ASN A 94 3.89 -12.34 3.39
C ASN A 94 3.09 -11.82 4.60
N THR A 95 2.99 -10.50 4.77
CA THR A 95 2.43 -9.86 5.96
C THR A 95 0.91 -9.98 5.94
N ALA A 96 0.32 -10.46 7.05
CA ALA A 96 -1.14 -10.47 7.21
C ALA A 96 -1.67 -9.04 7.39
N ILE A 97 -2.72 -8.70 6.65
CA ILE A 97 -3.42 -7.42 6.78
C ILE A 97 -4.45 -7.58 7.90
N MET A 98 -4.59 -6.58 8.78
CA MET A 98 -5.47 -6.68 9.97
C MET A 98 -6.96 -6.56 9.59
N GLY A 99 -7.25 -5.86 8.50
CA GLY A 99 -8.58 -5.55 7.97
C GLY A 99 -8.48 -4.46 6.91
N PRO A 100 -9.59 -3.96 6.34
CA PRO A 100 -9.56 -2.80 5.43
C PRO A 100 -8.81 -1.60 6.01
N THR A 101 -7.88 -1.01 5.27
CA THR A 101 -7.06 0.12 5.76
C THR A 101 -7.93 1.37 5.91
N LEU A 102 -7.89 1.99 7.10
CA LEU A 102 -8.64 3.21 7.42
C LEU A 102 -7.73 4.25 8.07
N HIS A 103 -7.97 5.53 7.77
CA HIS A 103 -7.22 6.62 8.40
C HIS A 103 -7.51 6.68 9.91
N LYS A 104 -6.46 6.63 10.73
CA LYS A 104 -6.51 6.73 12.21
C LYS A 104 -7.37 5.67 12.90
N LYS A 105 -7.63 4.53 12.24
CA LYS A 105 -8.42 3.43 12.81
C LYS A 105 -7.90 2.09 12.32
N ILE A 106 -7.59 1.20 13.26
CA ILE A 106 -7.37 -0.21 12.95
C ILE A 106 -8.76 -0.87 12.80
N SER A 107 -8.96 -1.58 11.70
CA SER A 107 -10.17 -2.35 11.42
C SER A 107 -9.87 -3.85 11.53
N ASP A 108 -10.92 -4.65 11.39
CA ASP A 108 -10.86 -6.10 11.39
C ASP A 108 -11.61 -6.69 10.16
N TYR A 109 -11.77 -8.01 10.15
CA TYR A 109 -12.57 -8.74 9.16
C TYR A 109 -14.03 -8.96 9.61
N SER A 110 -14.61 -8.05 10.39
CA SER A 110 -16.04 -8.10 10.69
C SER A 110 -16.90 -7.85 9.45
N GLY A 111 -18.04 -8.56 9.36
CA GLY A 111 -19.01 -8.40 8.27
C GLY A 111 -18.79 -9.33 7.08
N THR A 112 -19.26 -8.89 5.92
CA THR A 112 -19.23 -9.65 4.66
C THR A 112 -18.28 -9.00 3.67
N PHE A 113 -17.49 -9.83 2.99
CA PHE A 113 -16.48 -9.40 2.03
C PHE A 113 -16.80 -9.95 0.64
N PRO A 114 -16.52 -9.19 -0.43
CA PRO A 114 -16.65 -9.70 -1.79
C PRO A 114 -15.48 -10.64 -2.13
N GLU A 115 -15.74 -11.66 -2.93
CA GLU A 115 -14.68 -12.57 -3.43
C GLU A 115 -13.68 -11.85 -4.37
N LYS A 116 -14.15 -10.83 -5.10
CA LYS A 116 -13.35 -10.03 -6.04
C LYS A 116 -13.76 -8.56 -5.96
N ALA A 117 -12.79 -7.67 -6.13
CA ALA A 117 -13.00 -6.23 -6.26
C ALA A 117 -11.85 -5.60 -7.08
N PRO A 118 -12.03 -4.40 -7.64
CA PRO A 118 -10.98 -3.70 -8.37
C PRO A 118 -9.74 -3.42 -7.50
N PHE A 119 -8.61 -3.16 -8.15
CA PHE A 119 -7.54 -2.40 -7.51
C PHE A 119 -7.62 -0.95 -7.98
N ARG A 120 -7.13 -0.01 -7.16
CA ARG A 120 -7.08 1.41 -7.53
C ARG A 120 -5.79 2.07 -7.06
N PHE A 121 -5.46 3.18 -7.72
CA PHE A 121 -4.46 4.12 -7.24
C PHE A 121 -5.16 5.29 -6.57
N GLN A 122 -4.63 5.74 -5.43
CA GLN A 122 -5.13 6.91 -4.72
C GLN A 122 -4.60 8.20 -5.35
N ASP A 123 -5.49 9.16 -5.61
CA ASP A 123 -5.10 10.56 -5.82
C ASP A 123 -5.28 11.35 -4.52
N HIS A 124 -4.16 11.70 -3.89
CA HIS A 124 -4.13 12.53 -2.69
C HIS A 124 -3.92 14.03 -3.02
N LYS A 125 -4.29 14.47 -4.22
CA LYS A 125 -4.27 15.88 -4.67
C LYS A 125 -2.88 16.52 -4.56
N ASN A 126 -1.85 15.75 -4.91
CA ASN A 126 -0.46 16.24 -4.88
C ASN A 126 -0.24 17.31 -5.95
N GLU A 127 0.63 18.28 -5.63
CA GLU A 127 1.09 19.27 -6.59
C GLU A 127 2.63 19.34 -6.59
N PRO A 128 3.31 18.84 -7.63
CA PRO A 128 2.77 18.21 -8.84
C PRO A 128 2.12 16.83 -8.58
N PRO A 129 1.21 16.36 -9.46
CA PRO A 129 0.64 15.03 -9.32
C PRO A 129 1.73 13.94 -9.41
N ILE A 130 1.49 12.81 -8.75
CA ILE A 130 2.32 11.61 -8.89
C ILE A 130 2.20 11.12 -10.34
N ARG A 131 3.33 10.68 -10.91
CA ARG A 131 3.37 10.09 -12.26
C ARG A 131 3.63 8.60 -12.14
N MET A 132 2.94 7.82 -12.96
CA MET A 132 3.02 6.37 -12.94
C MET A 132 3.33 5.86 -14.36
N ARG A 133 4.00 4.72 -14.45
CA ARG A 133 4.30 4.03 -15.71
C ARG A 133 4.49 2.54 -15.46
N ASN A 134 4.47 1.74 -16.53
CA ASN A 134 4.76 0.31 -16.50
C ASN A 134 3.91 -0.46 -15.47
N ILE A 135 2.59 -0.29 -15.56
CA ILE A 135 1.63 -0.97 -14.68
C ILE A 135 1.09 -2.18 -15.43
N TRP A 136 1.27 -3.36 -14.86
CA TRP A 136 0.67 -4.60 -15.33
C TRP A 136 0.23 -5.42 -14.12
N VAL A 137 -0.76 -6.29 -14.33
CA VAL A 137 -1.32 -7.17 -13.29
C VAL A 137 -1.46 -8.55 -13.87
N ARG A 138 -1.19 -9.57 -13.06
CA ARG A 138 -1.34 -10.97 -13.41
C ARG A 138 -2.07 -11.69 -12.28
N PRO A 139 -3.17 -12.42 -12.56
CA PRO A 139 -3.76 -13.32 -11.58
C PRO A 139 -2.74 -14.38 -11.11
N LEU A 140 -2.82 -14.77 -9.85
CA LEU A 140 -2.04 -15.87 -9.29
C LEU A 140 -2.84 -17.18 -9.41
N PRO A 141 -2.16 -18.35 -9.51
CA PRO A 141 -2.80 -19.66 -9.51
C PRO A 141 -3.67 -19.93 -8.27
#